data_AF-A0A7S6SAP0-F1
#
_entry.id   AF-A0A7S6SAP0-F1
#
_cell.length_a   1.000
_cell.length_b   1.000
_cell.length_c   1.000
_cell.angle_alpha   90.00
_cell.angle_beta   90.00
_cell.angle_gamma   90.00
#
_symmetry.space_group_name_H-M   'P 1'
#
loop_
_entity.id
_entity.type
_entity.pdbx_description
1 polymer ?
#
loop_
_entity_poly.entity_id
_entity_poly.type
_entity_poly.pdbx_seq_one_letter_code
_entity_poly.pdbx_strand_id
1 'polypeptide(L)' 'MRITYFLAVAAVLVLVACGGKPTAPETPNPDAYGKTIQPFHQIPAGDQEGGGKARSTTEKSSY' A
#
# COMPACT_ATOMS: atom_id res chain seq x y z
N MET A 1 -32.10 13.63 26.52
CA MET A 1 -32.28 13.95 25.08
C MET A 1 -31.24 14.90 24.50
N ARG A 2 -30.76 15.94 25.20
CA ARG A 2 -29.72 16.84 24.63
C ARG A 2 -28.39 16.12 24.31
N ILE A 3 -27.93 15.26 25.22
CA ILE A 3 -26.67 14.50 25.07
C ILE A 3 -26.70 13.51 23.89
N THR A 4 -27.86 12.92 23.61
CA THR A 4 -28.01 11.95 22.51
C THR A 4 -27.85 12.63 21.15
N TYR A 5 -28.28 13.90 21.01
CA TYR A 5 -28.03 14.68 19.80
C TYR A 5 -26.54 15.01 19.62
N PHE A 6 -25.83 15.37 20.69
CA PHE A 6 -24.38 15.62 20.61
C PHE A 6 -23.60 14.37 20.20
N LEU A 7 -23.96 13.20 20.74
CA LEU A 7 -23.33 11.94 20.36
C LEU A 7 -23.62 11.55 18.91
N ALA A 8 -24.86 11.77 18.43
CA ALA A 8 -25.22 11.51 17.05
C ALA A 8 -24.43 12.39 16.07
N VAL A 9 -24.27 13.68 16.36
CA VAL A 9 -23.48 14.60 15.52
C VAL A 9 -22.01 14.20 15.53
N ALA A 10 -21.45 13.86 16.69
CA ALA A 10 -20.06 13.40 16.78
C ALA A 10 -19.80 12.13 15.96
N ALA A 11 -20.71 11.15 15.99
CA ALA A 11 -20.59 9.93 15.20
C ALA A 11 -20.63 10.20 13.69
N VAL A 12 -21.50 11.09 13.23
CA VAL A 12 -21.57 11.50 11.82
C VAL A 12 -20.27 12.19 11.38
N LEU A 13 -19.72 13.08 12.21
CA LEU A 13 -18.46 13.77 11.90
C LEU A 13 -17.27 12.81 11.80
N VAL A 14 -17.20 11.78 12.66
CA VAL A 14 -16.16 10.74 12.60
C VAL A 14 -16.27 9.92 11.30
N LEU A 15 -17.49 9.59 10.87
CA LEU A 15 -17.72 8.85 9.63
C LEU A 15 -17.35 9.66 8.38
N VAL A 16 -17.59 10.98 8.37
CA VAL A 16 -17.21 11.84 7.23
C VAL A 16 -15.70 12.10 7.22
N ALA A 17 -15.06 12.21 8.39
CA ALA A 17 -13.62 12.44 8.50
C ALA A 17 -12.78 11.23 8.08
N CYS A 18 -13.24 10.01 8.40
CA CYS A 18 -12.53 8.76 8.06
C CYS A 18 -13.08 8.07 6.80
N GLY A 19 -14.21 8.55 6.25
CA GLY A 19 -14.95 7.91 5.16
C GLY A 19 -14.83 8.60 3.81
N GLY A 20 -13.75 9.38 3.59
CA GLY A 20 -13.42 9.83 2.24
C GLY A 20 -13.40 8.61 1.30
N LYS A 21 -14.09 8.73 0.15
CA LYS A 21 -14.03 7.78 -0.97
C LYS A 21 -12.59 7.27 -1.08
N PRO A 22 -12.33 5.95 -1.12
CA PRO A 22 -11.00 5.44 -1.44
C PRO A 22 -10.55 6.14 -2.73
N THR A 23 -9.61 7.07 -2.61
CA THR A 23 -9.08 7.77 -3.77
C THR A 23 -8.26 6.73 -4.50
N ALA A 24 -8.85 6.15 -5.54
CA ALA A 24 -8.07 5.48 -6.55
C ALA A 24 -6.97 6.47 -6.96
N PRO A 25 -5.69 6.05 -6.96
CA PRO A 25 -4.62 6.93 -7.40
C PRO A 25 -4.98 7.44 -8.80
N GLU A 26 -4.79 8.74 -9.04
CA GLU A 26 -5.19 9.40 -10.30
C GLU A 26 -4.59 8.70 -11.53
N THR A 27 -3.45 8.04 -11.35
CA THR A 27 -2.78 7.22 -12.35
C THR A 27 -2.23 5.94 -11.70
N PRO A 28 -2.21 4.80 -12.42
CA PRO A 28 -1.48 3.62 -11.98
C PRO A 28 -0.05 4.00 -11.63
N ASN A 29 0.42 3.63 -10.45
CA ASN A 29 1.83 3.76 -10.13
C ASN A 29 2.58 2.63 -10.87
N PRO A 30 3.33 2.91 -11.94
CA PRO A 30 4.06 1.89 -12.68
C PRO A 30 5.12 1.19 -11.81
N ASP A 31 5.55 1.81 -10.70
CA ASP A 31 6.43 1.19 -9.73
C ASP A 31 5.73 0.29 -8.70
N ALA A 32 4.41 0.34 -8.60
CA ALA A 32 3.65 -0.54 -7.71
C ALA A 32 3.25 -1.86 -8.39
N TYR A 33 3.15 -1.86 -9.72
CA TYR A 33 2.71 -3.01 -10.51
C TYR A 33 3.89 -3.72 -11.20
N GLY A 34 3.73 -5.01 -11.48
CA GLY A 34 4.72 -5.80 -12.22
C GLY A 34 6.02 -6.09 -11.46
N LYS A 35 6.10 -5.78 -10.16
CA LYS A 35 7.25 -6.17 -9.34
C LYS A 35 7.19 -7.67 -9.06
N THR A 36 8.27 -8.37 -9.37
CA THR A 36 8.44 -9.76 -8.97
C THR A 36 8.39 -9.83 -7.44
N ILE A 37 7.48 -10.65 -6.92
CA ILE A 37 7.40 -10.98 -5.50
C ILE A 37 8.76 -11.56 -5.10
N GLN A 38 9.53 -10.82 -4.31
CA GLN A 38 10.81 -11.30 -3.82
C GLN A 38 10.58 -12.36 -2.76
N PRO A 39 11.02 -13.61 -2.94
CA PRO A 39 10.65 -14.72 -2.05
C PRO A 39 11.00 -14.48 -0.58
N PHE A 40 11.93 -13.56 -0.29
CA PHE A 40 12.46 -13.29 1.05
C PHE A 40 11.88 -12.04 1.71
N HIS A 41 10.56 -11.83 1.70
CA HIS A 41 9.91 -10.66 2.33
C HIS A 41 10.19 -10.48 3.83
N GLN A 42 10.70 -11.52 4.49
CA GLN A 42 11.03 -11.55 5.91
C GLN A 42 12.44 -11.03 6.21
N ILE A 43 13.29 -10.89 5.18
CA ILE A 43 14.69 -10.50 5.31
C ILE A 43 14.82 -9.03 4.89
N PRO A 44 15.44 -8.15 5.70
CA PRO A 44 15.70 -6.77 5.30
C PRO A 44 16.44 -6.71 3.97
N ALA A 45 16.11 -5.73 3.12
CA ALA A 45 16.66 -5.65 1.76
C ALA A 45 18.19 -5.61 1.69
N GLY A 46 18.85 -5.04 2.71
CA GLY A 46 20.32 -5.03 2.81
C GLY A 46 20.94 -6.41 3.02
N ASP A 47 20.17 -7.36 3.55
CA ASP A 47 20.61 -8.73 3.87
C ASP A 47 20.14 -9.74 2.80
N GLN A 48 19.37 -9.30 1.80
CA GLN A 48 18.93 -10.12 0.68
C GLN A 48 20.04 -10.20 -0.38
N GLU A 49 20.29 -11.39 -0.94
CA GLU A 49 21.16 -11.54 -2.11
C GLU A 49 20.66 -10.63 -3.24
N GLY A 50 21.53 -9.73 -3.72
CA GLY A 50 21.17 -8.73 -4.72
C GLY A 50 20.51 -7.45 -4.17
N GLY A 51 20.59 -7.20 -2.86
CA GLY A 51 20.19 -5.93 -2.24
C GLY A 51 18.70 -5.61 -2.38
N GLY A 52 17.87 -6.65 -2.39
CA GLY A 52 16.43 -6.53 -2.62
C GLY A 52 16.08 -6.16 -4.07
N LYS A 53 16.85 -6.64 -5.05
CA LYS A 53 16.50 -6.59 -6.48
C LYS A 53 16.09 -7.97 -6.98
N ALA A 54 15.14 -8.02 -7.92
CA ALA A 54 14.77 -9.28 -8.55
C ALA A 54 15.98 -9.83 -9.33
N ARG A 55 16.33 -11.10 -9.08
CA ARG A 55 17.46 -11.79 -9.73
C ARG A 55 17.38 -11.79 -11.26
N SER A 56 16.18 -11.61 -11.82
CA SER A 56 15.92 -11.51 -13.27
C SER A 56 16.40 -10.21 -13.94
N THR A 57 16.84 -9.21 -13.17
CA THR A 57 17.25 -7.91 -13.73
C THR A 57 18.72 -7.83 -14.12
N THR A 58 19.54 -8.80 -13.71
CA THR A 58 21.00 -8.76 -13.93
C THR A 58 21.47 -9.72 -15.03
N GLU A 59 20.79 -10.84 -15.22
CA GLU A 59 21.13 -11.77 -16.31
C GLU A 59 20.12 -11.62 -17.45
N LYS A 60 20.62 -11.27 -18.65
CA LYS A 60 19.84 -11.42 -19.88
C LYS A 60 19.49 -12.91 -20.01
N SER A 61 18.22 -13.23 -19.82
CA SER A 61 17.67 -14.54 -20.20
C SER A 61 18.04 -14.82 -21.65
N SER A 62 18.71 -15.95 -21.90
CA SER A 62 19.16 -16.39 -23.22
C SER A 62 18.14 -17.29 -23.94
N TYR A 63 16.85 -17.09 -23.66
CA TYR A 63 15.76 -17.75 -24.38
C TYR A 63 15.29 -16.90 -25.56
#